data_AF-A0A2B9Q336-F1
#
_entry.id   AF-A0A2B9Q336-F1
#
_cell.length_a   1.000
_cell.length_b   1.000
_cell.length_c   1.000
_cell.angle_alpha   90.00
_cell.angle_beta   90.00
_cell.angle_gamma   90.00
#
_symmetry.space_group_name_H-M   'P 1'
#
loop_
_entity.id
_entity.type
_entity.pdbx_description
1 polymer ?
#
loop_
_entity_poly.entity_id
_entity_poly.type
_entity_poly.pdbx_seq_one_letter_code
_entity_poly.pdbx_strand_id
1 'polypeptide(L)'
;MIDFQDCEKHFYIFDLAVPIYSAIEYSFVGNGNIVDYESSITKALFEGYQEENELPKEMIDKFPLFIKLKEIFEYSLMHMYWDKEELTEEQVRIMNLYRMKIENNHSFINIT
;
A
#
# COMPACT_ATOMS: atom_id res chain seq x y z
N MET A 1 19.01 -0.22 2.85
CA MET A 1 18.14 -0.19 1.67
C MET A 1 18.98 -0.24 0.41
N ILE A 2 18.45 -0.84 -0.65
CA ILE A 2 18.97 -0.83 -2.03
C ILE A 2 17.80 -0.38 -2.93
N ASP A 3 18.04 -0.10 -4.21
CA ASP A 3 17.02 0.33 -5.18
C ASP A 3 16.37 1.70 -4.87
N PHE A 4 17.13 2.80 -5.05
CA PHE A 4 16.71 4.18 -4.73
C PHE A 4 16.17 4.96 -5.95
N GLN A 5 15.78 4.28 -7.03
CA GLN A 5 15.38 4.94 -8.27
C GLN A 5 14.11 5.80 -8.10
N ASP A 6 13.23 5.43 -7.18
CA ASP A 6 11.96 6.11 -6.89
C ASP A 6 12.00 6.95 -5.60
N CYS A 7 13.20 7.28 -5.08
CA CYS A 7 13.28 8.10 -3.88
C CYS A 7 12.86 9.55 -4.16
N GLU A 8 11.95 10.03 -3.33
CA GLU A 8 11.34 11.36 -3.50
C GLU A 8 11.21 12.10 -2.17
N LYS A 9 10.96 13.41 -2.25
CA LYS A 9 10.58 14.20 -1.08
C LYS A 9 9.12 13.89 -0.74
N HIS A 10 8.91 13.22 0.38
CA HIS A 10 7.58 12.85 0.83
C HIS A 10 7.41 13.03 2.33
N PHE A 11 6.18 12.89 2.82
CA PHE A 11 5.88 12.79 4.25
C PHE A 11 6.43 11.48 4.82
N TYR A 12 7.10 11.53 5.97
CA TYR A 12 7.70 10.36 6.62
C TYR A 12 6.73 9.20 6.89
N ILE A 13 5.45 9.48 7.13
CA ILE A 13 4.43 8.44 7.29
C ILE A 13 4.27 7.56 6.04
N PHE A 14 4.66 8.06 4.86
CA PHE A 14 4.63 7.29 3.62
C PHE A 14 5.72 6.24 3.55
N ASP A 15 6.85 6.44 4.25
CA ASP A 15 7.89 5.44 4.43
C ASP A 15 7.37 4.21 5.21
N LEU A 16 6.26 4.36 5.93
CA LEU A 16 5.52 3.24 6.54
C LEU A 16 4.42 2.70 5.63
N ALA A 17 3.70 3.58 4.91
CA ALA A 17 2.63 3.18 4.01
C ALA A 17 3.10 2.26 2.88
N VAL A 18 4.24 2.59 2.26
CA VAL A 18 4.83 1.81 1.16
C VAL A 18 5.11 0.36 1.56
N PRO A 19 5.93 0.06 2.59
CA PRO A 19 6.23 -1.32 2.96
C PRO A 19 5.02 -2.08 3.53
N ILE A 20 4.13 -1.42 4.29
CA ILE A 20 2.92 -2.07 4.81
C ILE A 20 2.01 -2.50 3.66
N TYR A 21 1.78 -1.60 2.68
CA TYR A 21 1.00 -1.92 1.50
C TYR A 21 1.59 -3.10 0.73
N SER A 22 2.89 -3.05 0.44
CA SER A 22 3.58 -4.10 -0.32
C SER A 22 3.60 -5.45 0.40
N ALA A 23 3.70 -5.45 1.74
CA ALA A 23 3.63 -6.67 2.53
C ALA A 23 2.27 -7.36 2.36
N ILE A 24 1.19 -6.59 2.41
CA ILE A 24 -0.18 -7.13 2.33
C ILE A 24 -0.50 -7.57 0.91
N GLU A 25 -0.17 -6.77 -0.10
CA GLU A 25 -0.51 -7.06 -1.50
C GLU A 25 0.35 -8.19 -2.10
N TYR A 26 1.65 -8.21 -1.80
CA TYR A 26 2.60 -9.09 -2.52
C TYR A 26 3.25 -10.17 -1.65
N SER A 27 3.29 -10.00 -0.32
CA SER A 27 4.01 -10.93 0.57
C SER A 27 3.10 -11.87 1.35
N PHE A 28 1.79 -11.62 1.37
CA PHE A 28 0.84 -12.46 2.07
C PHE A 28 0.61 -13.78 1.31
N VAL A 29 1.10 -14.88 1.87
CA VAL A 29 1.11 -16.21 1.22
C VAL A 29 -0.19 -17.01 1.39
N GLY A 30 -1.26 -16.41 1.94
CA GLY A 30 -2.59 -17.04 2.03
C GLY A 30 -2.77 -18.12 3.10
N ASN A 31 -1.72 -18.52 3.82
CA ASN A 31 -1.76 -19.59 4.84
C ASN A 31 -2.27 -19.13 6.23
N GLY A 32 -2.90 -17.96 6.33
CA GLY A 32 -3.35 -17.38 7.59
C GLY A 32 -4.49 -16.38 7.40
N ASN A 33 -4.79 -15.63 8.45
CA ASN A 33 -5.76 -14.54 8.39
C ASN A 33 -5.06 -13.26 7.94
N ILE A 34 -5.50 -12.69 6.82
CA ILE A 34 -4.94 -11.45 6.27
C ILE A 34 -5.09 -10.27 7.24
N VAL A 35 -6.15 -10.23 8.04
CA VAL A 35 -6.40 -9.16 9.02
C VAL A 35 -5.40 -9.25 10.18
N ASP A 36 -5.11 -10.47 10.65
CA ASP A 36 -4.12 -10.68 11.71
C ASP A 36 -2.71 -10.36 11.20
N TYR A 37 -2.42 -10.69 9.94
CA TYR A 37 -1.17 -10.34 9.28
C TYR A 37 -1.02 -8.82 9.15
N GLU A 38 -2.03 -8.14 8.60
CA GLU A 38 -2.10 -6.67 8.47
C GLU A 38 -1.85 -5.99 9.83
N SER A 39 -2.56 -6.41 10.86
CA SER A 39 -2.44 -5.84 12.20
C SER A 39 -1.05 -6.05 12.79
N SER A 40 -0.51 -7.27 12.70
CA SER A 40 0.80 -7.60 13.26
C SER A 40 1.95 -6.88 12.54
N ILE A 41 1.94 -6.83 11.21
CA ILE A 41 3.00 -6.16 10.45
C ILE A 41 2.93 -4.65 10.61
N THR A 42 1.73 -4.06 10.61
CA THR A 42 1.53 -2.62 10.83
C THR A 42 2.06 -2.25 12.20
N LYS A 43 1.65 -2.97 13.26
CA LYS A 43 2.11 -2.71 14.62
C LYS A 43 3.63 -2.79 14.73
N ALA A 44 4.23 -3.87 14.24
CA ALA A 44 5.68 -4.07 14.33
C ALA A 44 6.48 -2.96 13.62
N LEU A 45 6.02 -2.52 12.45
CA LEU A 45 6.68 -1.44 11.70
C LEU A 45 6.53 -0.07 12.38
N PHE A 46 5.35 0.24 12.93
CA PHE A 46 5.16 1.48 13.68
C PHE A 46 5.97 1.51 14.98
N GLU A 47 5.98 0.42 15.75
CA GLU A 47 6.75 0.33 17.00
C GLU A 47 8.25 0.52 16.72
N GLY A 48 8.82 -0.22 15.77
CA GLY A 48 10.24 -0.09 15.44
C GLY A 48 10.62 1.27 14.85
N TYR A 49 9.74 1.90 14.08
CA TYR A 49 10.00 3.25 13.54
C TYR A 49 9.99 4.31 14.64
N GLN A 50 9.09 4.20 15.61
CA GLN A 50 8.96 5.16 16.71
C GLN A 50 10.04 5.03 17.78
N GLU A 51 10.83 3.95 17.78
CA GLU A 51 12.05 3.85 18.61
C GLU A 51 13.08 4.93 18.24
N GLU A 52 13.13 5.33 16.96
CA GLU A 52 14.15 6.25 16.44
C GLU A 52 13.57 7.57 15.91
N ASN A 53 12.30 7.61 15.50
CA ASN A 53 11.66 8.80 14.95
C ASN A 53 10.22 9.01 15.45
N GLU A 54 9.98 10.11 16.15
CA GLU A 54 8.65 10.46 16.65
C GLU A 54 7.77 10.99 15.51
N LEU A 55 6.65 10.30 15.28
CA LEU A 55 5.62 10.75 14.33
C LEU A 55 4.52 11.49 15.09
N PRO A 56 4.19 12.74 14.69
CA PRO A 56 3.06 13.45 15.29
C PRO A 56 1.77 12.63 15.13
N LYS A 57 0.93 12.62 16.17
CA LYS A 57 -0.36 11.91 16.13
C LYS A 57 -1.19 12.31 14.91
N GLU A 58 -1.20 13.59 14.55
CA GLU A 58 -1.90 14.09 13.36
C GLU A 58 -1.43 13.40 12.07
N MET A 59 -0.15 13.06 11.95
CA MET A 59 0.38 12.34 10.80
C MET A 59 0.00 10.85 10.84
N ILE A 60 0.02 10.23 12.02
CA ILE A 60 -0.42 8.85 12.21
C ILE A 60 -1.91 8.71 11.85
N ASP A 61 -2.74 9.66 12.27
CA ASP A 61 -4.18 9.70 11.94
C ASP A 61 -4.42 9.83 10.41
N LYS A 62 -3.42 10.27 9.63
CA LYS A 62 -3.47 10.33 8.15
C LYS A 62 -2.95 9.07 7.48
N PHE A 63 -2.45 8.08 8.22
CA PHE A 63 -1.90 6.85 7.63
C PHE A 63 -2.86 6.15 6.63
N PRO A 64 -4.18 6.02 6.89
CA PRO A 64 -5.10 5.43 5.92
C PRO A 64 -5.17 6.19 4.59
N LEU A 65 -4.99 7.52 4.61
CA LEU A 65 -4.93 8.34 3.39
C LEU A 65 -3.71 8.00 2.54
N PHE A 66 -2.56 7.78 3.19
CA PHE A 66 -1.31 7.43 2.51
C PHE A 66 -1.32 6.01 1.94
N ILE A 67 -2.02 5.08 2.59
CA ILE A 67 -2.31 3.77 1.99
C ILE A 67 -3.17 3.91 0.75
N LYS A 68 -4.21 4.75 0.79
CA LYS A 68 -5.05 5.00 -0.40
C LYS A 68 -4.27 5.67 -1.54
N LEU A 69 -3.36 6.59 -1.20
CA LEU A 69 -2.44 7.18 -2.17
C LEU A 69 -1.57 6.11 -2.85
N LYS A 70 -1.02 5.18 -2.07
CA LYS A 70 -0.21 4.07 -2.60
C LYS A 70 -1.02 3.15 -3.52
N GLU A 71 -2.28 2.85 -3.18
CA GLU A 71 -3.19 2.05 -4.02
C GLU A 71 -3.45 2.73 -5.37
N ILE A 72 -3.73 4.04 -5.37
CA ILE A 72 -3.93 4.83 -6.60
C ILE A 72 -2.64 4.91 -7.42
N PHE A 73 -1.49 5.00 -6.76
CA PHE A 73 -0.19 4.98 -7.42
C PHE A 73 0.03 3.65 -8.15
N GLU A 74 -0.23 2.50 -7.51
CA GLU A 74 -0.16 1.18 -8.19
C GLU A 74 -1.09 1.09 -9.40
N TYR A 75 -2.33 1.55 -9.25
CA TYR A 75 -3.28 1.58 -10.37
C TYR A 75 -2.77 2.43 -11.54
N SER A 76 -2.06 3.51 -11.24
CA SER A 76 -1.45 4.39 -12.24
C SER A 76 -0.26 3.71 -12.94
N LEU A 77 0.56 2.95 -12.21
CA LEU A 77 1.66 2.17 -12.80
C LEU A 77 1.15 1.09 -13.75
N MET A 78 0.03 0.42 -13.42
CA MET A 78 -0.61 -0.53 -14.34
C MET A 78 -0.95 0.12 -15.67
N HIS A 79 -1.51 1.34 -15.65
CA HIS A 79 -1.83 2.09 -16.87
C HIS A 79 -0.62 2.62 -17.63
N MET A 80 0.49 2.86 -16.93
CA MET A 80 1.71 3.40 -17.50
C MET A 80 2.54 2.30 -18.19
N TYR A 81 2.59 1.12 -17.59
CA TYR A 81 3.51 0.05 -18.01
C TYR A 81 2.85 -1.10 -18.75
N TRP A 82 1.54 -1.35 -18.60
CA TRP A 82 0.88 -2.42 -19.34
C TRP A 82 0.41 -1.95 -20.71
N ASP A 83 0.69 -2.75 -21.74
CA ASP A 83 0.21 -2.48 -23.09
C ASP A 83 -1.31 -2.69 -23.15
N LYS A 84 -2.04 -1.62 -23.51
CA LYS A 84 -3.49 -1.60 -23.56
C LYS A 84 -4.05 -2.49 -24.66
N GLU A 85 -3.31 -2.69 -25.74
CA GLU A 85 -3.73 -3.50 -26.88
C GLU A 85 -3.48 -5.00 -26.64
N GLU A 86 -2.63 -5.34 -25.66
CA GLU A 86 -2.21 -6.71 -25.36
C GLU A 86 -2.45 -7.11 -23.88
N LEU A 87 -3.48 -6.55 -23.24
CA LEU A 87 -3.83 -6.93 -21.86
C LEU A 87 -4.33 -8.38 -21.78
N THR A 88 -3.74 -9.17 -20.87
CA THR A 88 -4.26 -10.47 -20.50
C THR A 88 -5.57 -10.37 -19.72
N GLU A 89 -6.38 -11.43 -19.72
CA GLU A 89 -7.62 -11.48 -18.92
C GLU A 89 -7.36 -11.21 -17.43
N GLU A 90 -6.24 -11.70 -16.90
CA GLU A 90 -5.86 -11.48 -15.50
C GLU A 90 -5.52 -10.02 -15.21
N GLN A 91 -4.77 -9.35 -16.10
CA GLN A 91 -4.50 -7.92 -15.96
C GLN A 91 -5.78 -7.09 -16.01
N VAL A 92 -6.70 -7.40 -16.94
CA VAL A 92 -8.01 -6.74 -17.00
C VAL A 92 -8.80 -6.95 -15.71
N ARG A 93 -8.78 -8.17 -15.14
CA ARG A 93 -9.43 -8.49 -13.87
C ARG A 93 -8.86 -7.66 -12.72
N ILE A 94 -7.53 -7.58 -12.61
CA ILE A 94 -6.83 -6.80 -11.58
C ILE A 94 -7.16 -5.30 -11.73
N MET A 95 -7.07 -4.73 -12.93
CA MET A 95 -7.38 -3.31 -13.15
C MET A 95 -8.82 -2.99 -12.79
N ASN A 96 -9.77 -3.86 -13.14
CA ASN A 96 -11.17 -3.65 -12.77
C ASN A 96 -11.40 -3.74 -11.26
N LEU A 97 -10.69 -4.62 -10.56
CA LEU A 97 -10.74 -4.72 -9.10
C LEU A 97 -10.25 -3.41 -8.44
N TYR A 98 -9.09 -2.90 -8.87
CA TYR A 98 -8.56 -1.62 -8.37
C TYR A 98 -9.52 -0.47 -8.66
N ARG A 99 -10.03 -0.38 -9.90
CA ARG A 99 -11.00 0.63 -10.30
C ARG A 99 -12.24 0.63 -9.39
N MET A 100 -12.86 -0.54 -9.20
CA MET A 100 -14.06 -0.65 -8.37
C MET A 100 -13.79 -0.20 -6.94
N LYS A 101 -12.64 -0.55 -6.36
CA LYS A 101 -12.29 -0.16 -4.99
C LYS A 101 -12.03 1.33 -4.87
N ILE A 102 -11.30 1.92 -5.81
CA ILE A 102 -11.05 3.37 -5.87
C ILE A 102 -12.37 4.14 -6.00
N GLU A 103 -13.23 3.77 -6.96
CA GLU A 103 -14.52 4.46 -7.20
C GLU A 103 -15.50 4.36 -6.03
N ASN A 104 -15.49 3.25 -5.29
CA ASN A 104 -16.36 3.03 -4.13
C ASN A 104 -15.71 3.43 -2.79
N ASN A 105 -14.52 4.05 -2.82
CA ASN A 105 -13.75 4.40 -1.62
C ASN A 105 -13.54 3.21 -0.64
N HIS A 106 -13.41 2.01 -1.19
CA HIS A 106 -13.02 0.83 -0.44
C HIS A 106 -11.49 0.70 -0.49
N SER A 107 -10.86 0.38 0.63
CA SER A 107 -9.42 0.11 0.72
C SER A 107 -9.16 -1.40 0.62
N PHE A 108 -8.00 -1.81 0.11
CA PHE A 108 -7.51 -3.20 0.26
C PHE A 108 -7.17 -3.55 1.71
N ILE A 109 -6.87 -2.52 2.52
CA ILE A 109 -6.31 -2.61 3.86
C ILE A 109 -7.28 -1.89 4.80
N ASN A 110 -7.83 -2.62 5.77
CA ASN A 110 -8.79 -2.09 6.74
C ASN A 110 -8.07 -1.73 8.03
N ILE A 111 -7.37 -0.61 8.01
CA ILE A 111 -6.67 -0.10 9.19
C ILE A 111 -7.73 0.35 10.18
N THR A 112 -7.95 -0.44 11.22
CA THR A 112 -8.88 -0.16 12.32
C THR A 112 -8.12 0.24 13.57
#